data_AF-A0A0M2UY53-F1
#
_entry.id   AF-A0A0M2UY53-F1
#
_cell.length_a   1.000
_cell.length_b   1.000
_cell.length_c   1.000
_cell.angle_alpha   90.00
_cell.angle_beta   90.00
_cell.angle_gamma   90.00
#
_symmetry.space_group_name_H-M   'P 1'
#
loop_
_entity.id
_entity.type
_entity.pdbx_description
1 polymer ?
#
loop_
_entity_poly.entity_id
_entity_poly.type
_entity_poly.pdbx_seq_one_letter_code
_entity_poly.pdbx_strand_id
1 'polypeptide(L)'
;MAMGIVVRVIAHNIQDKYTDPAVVVVDDVGRFVISLLSGHEGGANLLAHRIAAILHTDAVITTGTEAKKDLIIGIGCKKGVSSEAVKQSIFHALHMVNLPLERIRLLATIDIKSEEPGLLQAAEELGIPLRIVSRQEIAVCEKKHDKSNFVKEKIGVWGVCEPTALLSGRKTQLLLKKQKYPGVTVAIAQENFMW
;
A
#
# COMPACT_ATOMS: atom_id res chain seq x y z
N MET A 1 -7.26 -15.95 14.29
CA MET A 1 -7.97 -15.99 15.59
C MET A 1 -8.89 -14.78 15.71
N ALA A 2 -10.01 -14.89 16.43
CA ALA A 2 -10.87 -13.73 16.71
C ALA A 2 -10.15 -12.68 17.58
N MET A 3 -10.17 -11.41 17.14
CA MET A 3 -9.51 -10.29 17.83
C MET A 3 -9.93 -10.16 19.30
N GLY A 4 -11.20 -10.42 19.64
CA GLY A 4 -11.69 -10.35 21.02
C GLY A 4 -11.02 -11.35 21.97
N ILE A 5 -10.57 -12.50 21.47
CA ILE A 5 -9.81 -13.47 22.28
C ILE A 5 -8.43 -12.88 22.59
N VAL A 6 -7.75 -12.37 21.57
CA VAL A 6 -6.41 -11.76 21.72
C VAL A 6 -6.45 -10.62 22.73
N VAL A 7 -7.44 -9.72 22.63
CA VAL A 7 -7.63 -8.61 23.58
C VAL A 7 -7.76 -9.13 25.02
N ARG A 8 -8.59 -10.15 25.27
CA ARG A 8 -8.77 -10.72 26.62
C ARG A 8 -7.50 -11.34 27.17
N VAL A 9 -6.72 -12.02 26.32
CA VAL A 9 -5.45 -12.65 26.71
C VAL A 9 -4.41 -11.61 27.11
N ILE A 10 -4.30 -10.53 26.33
CA ILE A 10 -3.25 -9.52 26.56
C ILE A 10 -3.66 -8.45 27.59
N ALA A 11 -4.95 -8.28 27.90
CA ALA A 11 -5.49 -7.16 28.68
C ALA A 11 -4.72 -6.85 29.98
N HIS A 12 -4.30 -7.89 30.72
CA HIS A 12 -3.59 -7.73 32.00
C HIS A 12 -2.10 -7.38 31.85
N ASN A 13 -1.57 -7.38 30.62
CA ASN A 13 -0.17 -7.13 30.30
C ASN A 13 0.05 -5.79 29.58
N ILE A 14 -1.02 -5.07 29.22
CA ILE A 14 -0.94 -3.76 28.56
C ILE A 14 -0.55 -2.72 29.60
N GLN A 15 0.49 -1.92 29.32
CA GLN A 15 0.95 -0.86 30.20
C GLN A 15 0.98 0.49 29.49
N ASP A 16 1.81 0.63 28.45
CA ASP A 16 2.00 1.88 27.73
C ASP A 16 2.41 1.64 26.27
N LYS A 17 1.90 2.48 25.36
CA LYS A 17 2.11 2.33 23.91
C LYS A 17 3.56 2.48 23.45
N TYR A 18 4.45 3.04 24.27
CA TYR A 18 5.87 3.20 23.96
C TYR A 18 6.72 2.02 24.46
N THR A 19 6.21 1.24 25.43
CA THR A 19 6.93 0.11 26.02
C THR A 19 6.32 -1.25 25.68
N ASP A 20 5.02 -1.28 25.42
CA ASP A 20 4.30 -2.51 25.07
C ASP A 20 4.73 -3.01 23.68
N PRO A 21 4.92 -4.33 23.52
CA PRO A 21 5.30 -4.89 22.24
C PRO A 21 4.21 -4.70 21.18
N ALA A 22 4.63 -4.67 19.91
CA ALA A 22 3.70 -4.77 18.78
C ALA A 22 2.85 -6.04 18.88
N VAL A 23 1.53 -5.89 18.76
CA VAL A 23 0.60 -7.02 18.62
C VAL A 23 -0.17 -6.88 17.32
N VAL A 24 -0.15 -7.93 16.51
CA VAL A 24 -0.88 -8.03 15.25
C VAL A 24 -1.77 -9.27 15.28
N VAL A 25 -2.99 -9.15 14.78
CA VAL A 25 -3.96 -10.24 14.69
C VAL A 25 -4.22 -10.62 13.24
N VAL A 26 -4.09 -11.91 12.94
CA VAL A 26 -4.52 -12.49 11.65
C VAL A 26 -5.76 -13.33 11.90
N ASP A 27 -6.81 -13.16 11.09
CA ASP A 27 -8.00 -14.00 11.18
C ASP A 27 -7.72 -15.44 10.68
N ASP A 28 -8.57 -16.40 11.04
CA ASP A 28 -8.28 -17.82 10.82
C ASP A 28 -8.20 -18.22 9.34
N VAL A 29 -8.76 -17.42 8.43
CA VAL A 29 -8.66 -17.63 6.99
C VAL A 29 -7.71 -16.66 6.31
N GLY A 30 -6.97 -15.85 7.08
CA GLY A 30 -5.90 -14.97 6.62
C GLY A 30 -6.35 -13.71 5.88
N ARG A 31 -7.65 -13.40 5.78
CA ARG A 31 -8.19 -12.25 5.02
C ARG A 31 -7.67 -10.89 5.50
N PHE A 32 -7.48 -10.72 6.79
CA PHE A 32 -7.14 -9.47 7.43
C PHE A 32 -5.98 -9.63 8.41
N VAL A 33 -5.09 -8.65 8.36
CA VAL A 33 -3.97 -8.50 9.28
C VAL A 33 -4.15 -7.18 10.03
N ILE A 34 -4.56 -7.27 11.28
CA ILE A 34 -5.02 -6.13 12.08
C ILE A 34 -3.91 -5.68 13.02
N SER A 35 -3.50 -4.42 12.92
CA SER A 35 -2.62 -3.78 13.90
C SER A 35 -3.42 -3.55 15.20
N LEU A 36 -3.12 -4.30 16.26
CA LEU A 36 -3.93 -4.33 17.48
C LEU A 36 -3.35 -3.46 18.61
N LEU A 37 -2.07 -3.57 18.92
CA LEU A 37 -1.42 -2.86 20.03
C LEU A 37 -0.08 -2.28 19.59
N SER A 38 0.27 -1.11 20.13
CA SER A 38 1.52 -0.39 19.83
C SER A 38 1.72 -0.14 18.32
N GLY A 39 0.70 0.45 17.70
CA GLY A 39 0.58 0.71 16.26
C GLY A 39 1.79 1.38 15.61
N HIS A 40 1.79 2.73 15.57
CA HIS A 40 2.84 3.50 14.92
C HIS A 40 4.16 3.41 15.70
N GLU A 41 4.12 3.72 17.00
CA GLU A 41 5.31 3.80 17.87
C GLU A 41 5.98 2.44 18.10
N GLY A 42 5.21 1.40 18.44
CA GLY A 42 5.76 0.07 18.69
C GLY A 42 5.91 -0.81 17.45
N GLY A 43 5.55 -0.31 16.26
CA GLY A 43 5.77 -0.99 14.99
C GLY A 43 4.72 -2.01 14.57
N ALA A 44 3.58 -2.15 15.27
CA ALA A 44 2.52 -3.07 14.83
C ALA A 44 1.92 -2.71 13.47
N ASN A 45 1.93 -1.43 13.09
CA ASN A 45 1.49 -1.02 11.76
C ASN A 45 2.41 -1.58 10.66
N LEU A 46 3.71 -1.40 10.81
CA LEU A 46 4.69 -1.92 9.87
C LEU A 46 4.65 -3.44 9.82
N LEU A 47 4.54 -4.10 10.98
CA LEU A 47 4.42 -5.55 11.08
C LEU A 47 3.16 -6.06 10.37
N ALA A 48 2.02 -5.40 10.56
CA ALA A 48 0.78 -5.77 9.88
C ALA A 48 0.90 -5.65 8.36
N HIS A 49 1.52 -4.58 7.86
CA HIS A 49 1.80 -4.45 6.42
C HIS A 49 2.73 -5.55 5.89
N ARG A 50 3.79 -5.89 6.62
CA ARG A 50 4.74 -6.96 6.22
C ARG A 50 4.05 -8.32 6.17
N ILE A 51 3.26 -8.66 7.19
CA ILE A 51 2.51 -9.91 7.22
C ILE A 51 1.47 -9.93 6.10
N ALA A 52 0.74 -8.85 5.88
CA ALA A 52 -0.23 -8.73 4.79
C ALA A 52 0.41 -8.90 3.41
N ALA A 53 1.62 -8.36 3.21
CA ALA A 53 2.38 -8.53 1.99
C ALA A 53 2.77 -10.01 1.75
N ILE A 54 3.19 -10.73 2.79
CA ILE A 54 3.54 -12.16 2.73
C ILE A 54 2.30 -13.03 2.47
N LEU A 55 1.19 -12.71 3.13
CA LEU A 55 -0.07 -13.47 3.02
C LEU A 55 -0.91 -13.08 1.80
N HIS A 56 -0.50 -12.03 1.06
CA HIS A 56 -1.27 -11.43 -0.03
C HIS A 56 -2.68 -10.99 0.40
N THR A 57 -2.79 -10.39 1.58
CA THR A 57 -4.08 -10.02 2.20
C THR A 57 -4.10 -8.56 2.66
N ASP A 58 -5.18 -8.13 3.32
CA ASP A 58 -5.39 -6.73 3.66
C ASP A 58 -4.90 -6.40 5.08
N ALA A 59 -3.97 -5.46 5.18
CA ALA A 59 -3.63 -4.83 6.46
C ALA A 59 -4.73 -3.85 6.90
N VAL A 60 -5.18 -3.99 8.14
CA VAL A 60 -6.16 -3.09 8.78
C VAL A 60 -5.43 -2.21 9.78
N ILE A 61 -5.22 -0.95 9.39
CA ILE A 61 -4.54 0.07 10.18
C ILE A 61 -5.52 1.20 10.48
N THR A 62 -5.67 1.54 11.75
CA THR A 62 -6.65 2.55 12.21
C THR A 62 -6.03 3.65 13.06
N THR A 63 -4.70 3.69 13.17
CA THR A 63 -3.98 4.73 13.90
C THR A 63 -4.22 6.11 13.28
N GLY A 64 -4.32 7.13 14.13
CA GLY A 64 -4.70 8.49 13.69
C GLY A 64 -3.70 9.14 12.73
N THR A 65 -2.42 8.79 12.79
CA THR A 65 -1.38 9.27 11.87
C THR A 65 -1.61 8.73 10.46
N GLU A 66 -1.83 7.42 10.33
CA GLU A 66 -2.04 6.76 9.04
C GLU A 66 -3.41 7.10 8.43
N ALA A 67 -4.44 7.32 9.25
CA ALA A 67 -5.78 7.66 8.79
C ALA A 67 -5.85 8.99 8.00
N LYS A 68 -4.87 9.89 8.17
CA LYS A 68 -4.77 11.16 7.45
C LYS A 68 -4.03 11.06 6.10
N LYS A 69 -3.40 9.93 5.82
CA LYS A 69 -2.62 9.69 4.60
C LYS A 69 -3.53 9.09 3.54
N ASP A 70 -3.53 9.68 2.35
CA ASP A 70 -4.51 9.39 1.32
C ASP A 70 -3.90 9.18 -0.08
N LEU A 71 -2.59 9.34 -0.22
CA LEU A 71 -1.91 9.10 -1.48
C LEU A 71 -1.38 7.69 -1.58
N ILE A 72 -1.54 7.12 -2.76
CA ILE A 72 -1.09 5.78 -3.11
C ILE A 72 -0.23 5.90 -4.35
N ILE A 73 1.00 5.40 -4.26
CA ILE A 73 1.96 5.46 -5.35
C ILE A 73 2.11 4.08 -5.98
N GLY A 74 1.57 3.93 -7.18
CA GLY A 74 1.77 2.72 -7.97
C GLY A 74 3.11 2.75 -8.69
N ILE A 75 3.91 1.70 -8.54
CA ILE A 75 5.27 1.62 -9.06
C ILE A 75 5.42 0.38 -9.94
N GLY A 76 5.95 0.59 -11.14
CA GLY A 76 6.53 -0.45 -11.97
C GLY A 76 8.01 -0.17 -12.20
N CYS A 77 8.85 -1.20 -12.20
CA CYS A 77 10.29 -1.03 -12.35
C CYS A 77 10.94 -2.14 -13.19
N LYS A 78 12.06 -1.80 -13.84
CA LYS A 78 12.95 -2.78 -14.48
C LYS A 78 13.71 -3.55 -13.40
N LYS A 79 14.13 -4.77 -13.73
CA LYS A 79 14.92 -5.62 -12.85
C LYS A 79 16.24 -4.92 -12.48
N GLY A 80 16.60 -4.93 -11.20
CA GLY A 80 17.88 -4.39 -10.72
C GLY A 80 17.95 -2.85 -10.69
N VAL A 81 16.80 -2.17 -10.65
CA VAL A 81 16.78 -0.73 -10.39
C VAL A 81 17.32 -0.42 -8.99
N SER A 82 18.00 0.72 -8.81
CA SER A 82 18.47 1.16 -7.50
C SER A 82 17.35 1.78 -6.66
N SER A 83 17.48 1.72 -5.33
CA SER A 83 16.56 2.41 -4.41
C SER A 83 16.50 3.91 -4.68
N GLU A 84 17.66 4.51 -4.97
CA GLU A 84 17.78 5.93 -5.29
C GLU A 84 16.95 6.33 -6.52
N ALA A 85 17.00 5.53 -7.60
CA ALA A 85 16.21 5.80 -8.79
C ALA A 85 14.69 5.71 -8.51
N VAL A 86 14.26 4.79 -7.63
CA VAL A 86 12.86 4.69 -7.22
C VAL A 86 12.45 5.92 -6.40
N LYS A 87 13.22 6.30 -5.37
CA LYS A 87 12.94 7.48 -4.54
C LYS A 87 12.88 8.76 -5.38
N GLN A 88 13.87 9.00 -6.25
CA GLN A 88 13.88 10.16 -7.13
C GLN A 88 12.66 10.20 -8.05
N SER A 89 12.22 9.06 -8.58
CA SER A 89 11.02 8.97 -9.40
C SER A 89 9.76 9.32 -8.61
N ILE A 90 9.66 8.89 -7.34
CA ILE A 90 8.55 9.25 -6.44
C ILE A 90 8.57 10.76 -6.17
N PHE A 91 9.73 11.33 -5.81
CA PHE A 91 9.85 12.76 -5.53
C PHE A 91 9.50 13.63 -6.74
N HIS A 92 9.98 13.26 -7.94
CA HIS A 92 9.62 13.96 -9.17
C HIS A 92 8.11 13.89 -9.45
N ALA A 93 7.49 12.72 -9.26
CA ALA A 93 6.05 12.53 -9.47
C ALA A 93 5.23 13.38 -8.48
N LEU A 94 5.62 13.42 -7.21
CA LEU A 94 4.98 14.27 -6.19
C LEU A 94 5.12 15.77 -6.50
N HIS A 95 6.29 16.19 -6.96
CA HIS A 95 6.54 17.59 -7.34
C HIS A 95 5.63 18.03 -8.51
N MET A 96 5.36 17.15 -9.49
CA MET A 96 4.45 17.45 -10.60
C MET A 96 3.02 17.76 -10.15
N VAL A 97 2.56 17.16 -9.04
CA VAL A 97 1.23 17.39 -8.49
C VAL A 97 1.23 18.33 -7.27
N ASN A 98 2.39 18.88 -6.91
CA ASN A 98 2.59 19.74 -5.74
C ASN A 98 2.06 19.13 -4.43
N LEU A 99 2.37 17.85 -4.20
CA LEU A 99 1.94 17.13 -3.00
C LEU A 99 3.11 16.71 -2.10
N PRO A 100 2.94 16.78 -0.77
CA PRO A 100 3.97 16.40 0.18
C PRO A 100 4.12 14.87 0.31
N LEU A 101 5.33 14.40 0.64
CA LEU A 101 5.65 12.96 0.83
C LEU A 101 4.83 12.36 1.99
N GLU A 102 4.57 13.15 3.02
CA GLU A 102 3.91 12.74 4.27
C GLU A 102 2.47 12.27 4.06
N ARG A 103 1.84 12.66 2.94
CA ARG A 103 0.52 12.19 2.55
C ARG A 103 0.53 10.81 1.91
N ILE A 104 1.70 10.26 1.54
CA ILE A 104 1.78 8.91 1.02
C ILE A 104 1.46 7.91 2.11
N ARG A 105 0.37 7.18 1.89
CA ARG A 105 -0.05 6.09 2.75
C ARG A 105 0.67 4.79 2.42
N LEU A 106 0.84 4.50 1.12
CA LEU A 106 1.40 3.22 0.68
C LEU A 106 2.01 3.31 -0.73
N LEU A 107 3.04 2.49 -0.94
CA LEU A 107 3.52 2.14 -2.28
C LEU A 107 2.77 0.88 -2.74
N ALA A 108 2.58 0.73 -4.04
CA ALA A 108 1.86 -0.42 -4.61
C ALA A 108 2.54 -0.97 -5.85
N THR A 109 2.75 -2.28 -5.90
CA THR A 109 3.30 -2.95 -7.10
C THR A 109 2.60 -4.29 -7.36
N ILE A 110 2.98 -4.97 -8.43
CA ILE A 110 2.46 -6.31 -8.78
C ILE A 110 3.32 -7.42 -8.18
N ASP A 111 2.76 -8.60 -7.97
CA ASP A 111 3.44 -9.81 -7.50
C ASP A 111 4.82 -10.07 -8.14
N ILE A 112 4.97 -9.98 -9.45
CA ILE A 112 6.26 -10.19 -10.17
C ILE A 112 7.37 -9.25 -9.68
N LYS A 113 6.99 -8.12 -9.08
CA LYS A 113 7.88 -7.03 -8.68
C LYS A 113 8.03 -6.90 -7.17
N SER A 114 7.41 -7.79 -6.39
CA SER A 114 7.47 -7.74 -4.93
C SER A 114 8.86 -7.99 -4.36
N GLU A 115 9.71 -8.72 -5.07
CA GLU A 115 11.06 -9.10 -4.62
C GLU A 115 12.17 -8.24 -5.22
N GLU A 116 11.83 -7.14 -5.92
CA GLU A 116 12.85 -6.26 -6.51
C GLU A 116 13.58 -5.49 -5.39
N PRO A 117 14.91 -5.70 -5.20
CA PRO A 117 15.62 -5.16 -4.03
C PRO A 117 15.56 -3.64 -3.94
N GLY A 118 15.69 -2.93 -5.07
CA GLY A 118 15.64 -1.48 -5.08
C GLY A 118 14.28 -0.91 -4.68
N LEU A 119 13.18 -1.61 -4.98
CA LEU A 119 11.85 -1.18 -4.56
C LEU A 119 11.64 -1.43 -3.05
N LEU A 120 12.04 -2.60 -2.56
CA LEU A 120 11.94 -2.94 -1.14
C LEU A 120 12.79 -1.99 -0.29
N GLN A 121 14.03 -1.75 -0.71
CA GLN A 121 14.93 -0.83 -0.03
C GLN A 121 14.42 0.61 -0.07
N ALA A 122 13.85 1.07 -1.19
CA ALA A 122 13.24 2.40 -1.26
C ALA A 122 12.02 2.53 -0.32
N ALA A 123 11.19 1.48 -0.22
CA ALA A 123 10.05 1.46 0.69
C ALA A 123 10.50 1.55 2.16
N GLU A 124 11.54 0.80 2.52
CA GLU A 124 12.15 0.81 3.85
C GLU A 124 12.79 2.16 4.18
N GLU A 125 13.62 2.72 3.28
CA GLU A 125 14.29 4.01 3.46
C GLU A 125 13.29 5.18 3.59
N LEU A 126 12.15 5.11 2.89
CA LEU A 126 11.09 6.12 3.00
C LEU A 126 10.16 5.89 4.21
N GLY A 127 10.23 4.73 4.86
CA GLY A 127 9.29 4.33 5.92
C GLY A 127 7.84 4.18 5.41
N ILE A 128 7.66 3.84 4.13
CA ILE A 128 6.34 3.69 3.51
C ILE A 128 6.08 2.21 3.19
N PRO A 129 4.97 1.63 3.65
CA PRO A 129 4.67 0.23 3.41
C PRO A 129 4.42 -0.05 1.92
N LEU A 130 4.88 -1.21 1.46
CA LEU A 130 4.62 -1.71 0.11
C LEU A 130 3.48 -2.72 0.12
N ARG A 131 2.41 -2.43 -0.63
CA ARG A 131 1.34 -3.39 -0.95
C ARG A 131 1.65 -4.11 -2.25
N ILE A 132 1.44 -5.42 -2.24
CA ILE A 132 1.57 -6.29 -3.40
C ILE A 132 0.16 -6.62 -3.90
N VAL A 133 -0.12 -6.26 -5.15
CA VAL A 133 -1.37 -6.60 -5.82
C VAL A 133 -1.12 -7.81 -6.72
N SER A 134 -1.96 -8.83 -6.58
CA SER A 134 -1.89 -10.02 -7.42
C SER A 134 -2.35 -9.73 -8.86
N ARG A 135 -1.86 -10.52 -9.83
CA ARG A 135 -2.40 -10.48 -11.20
C ARG A 135 -3.92 -10.72 -11.25
N GLN A 136 -4.45 -11.53 -10.32
CA GLN A 136 -5.88 -11.84 -10.27
C GLN A 136 -6.71 -10.61 -9.87
N GLU A 137 -6.27 -9.84 -8.88
CA GLU A 137 -6.92 -8.57 -8.50
C GLU A 137 -6.98 -7.59 -9.68
N ILE A 138 -5.88 -7.49 -10.44
CA ILE A 138 -5.81 -6.66 -11.65
C ILE A 138 -6.80 -7.17 -12.70
N ALA A 139 -6.81 -8.47 -12.99
CA ALA A 139 -7.72 -9.05 -13.98
C ALA A 139 -9.22 -8.90 -13.60
N VAL A 140 -9.55 -8.98 -12.30
CA VAL A 140 -10.92 -8.72 -11.81
C VAL A 140 -11.30 -7.26 -12.00
N CYS A 141 -10.36 -6.33 -11.77
CA CYS A 141 -10.55 -4.91 -12.05
C CYS A 141 -10.86 -4.67 -13.53
N GLU A 142 -10.07 -5.23 -14.43
CA GLU A 142 -10.26 -5.08 -15.88
C GLU A 142 -11.63 -5.60 -16.33
N LYS A 143 -12.03 -6.80 -15.86
CA LYS A 143 -13.34 -7.40 -16.18
C LYS A 143 -14.53 -6.59 -15.68
N LYS A 144 -14.44 -5.93 -14.52
CA LYS A 144 -15.52 -5.06 -14.00
C LYS A 144 -15.69 -3.81 -14.87
N HIS A 145 -14.61 -3.32 -15.44
CA HIS A 145 -14.63 -2.12 -16.27
C HIS A 145 -15.05 -2.38 -17.72
N ASP A 146 -14.90 -3.60 -18.24
CA ASP A 146 -15.34 -3.97 -19.58
C ASP A 146 -16.88 -3.90 -19.77
N LYS A 147 -17.63 -3.96 -18.67
CA LYS A 147 -19.11 -3.88 -18.68
C LYS A 147 -19.67 -2.45 -18.71
N SER A 148 -18.85 -1.42 -18.50
CA SER A 148 -19.30 -0.02 -18.53
C SER A 148 -18.75 0.67 -19.76
N ASN A 149 -19.61 0.94 -20.76
CA ASN A 149 -19.25 1.63 -22.01
C ASN A 149 -18.61 3.02 -21.79
N PHE A 150 -18.66 3.57 -20.57
CA PHE A 150 -18.06 4.84 -20.18
C PHE A 150 -16.57 4.76 -19.81
N VAL A 151 -15.99 3.56 -19.72
CA VAL A 151 -14.63 3.35 -19.21
C VAL A 151 -13.65 2.81 -20.26
N LYS A 152 -14.14 2.54 -21.49
CA LYS A 152 -13.29 2.11 -22.62
C LYS A 152 -12.25 3.15 -23.04
N GLU A 153 -12.47 4.44 -22.79
CA GLU A 153 -11.46 5.50 -23.03
C GLU A 153 -10.41 5.62 -21.92
N LYS A 154 -10.71 5.14 -20.70
CA LYS A 154 -9.84 5.28 -19.53
C LYS A 154 -9.11 3.99 -19.14
N ILE A 155 -9.42 2.83 -19.71
CA ILE A 155 -8.90 1.50 -19.28
C ILE A 155 -8.33 0.71 -20.48
N GLY A 156 -7.55 1.35 -21.35
CA GLY A 156 -6.76 0.66 -22.36
C GLY A 156 -5.50 0.04 -21.75
N VAL A 157 -5.54 -1.25 -21.41
CA VAL A 157 -4.43 -2.13 -20.98
C VAL A 157 -3.26 -1.36 -20.34
N TRP A 158 -3.50 -0.88 -19.12
CA TRP A 158 -2.55 -0.02 -18.45
C TRP A 158 -1.43 -0.86 -17.87
N GLY A 159 -0.19 -0.45 -18.18
CA GLY A 159 0.97 -1.02 -17.50
C GLY A 159 0.79 -0.97 -15.98
N VAL A 160 1.43 -1.93 -15.31
CA VAL A 160 1.31 -2.28 -13.88
C VAL A 160 1.02 -1.14 -12.88
N CYS A 161 1.65 0.02 -13.00
CA CYS A 161 1.61 1.07 -11.96
C CYS A 161 0.24 1.71 -11.72
N GLU A 162 -0.57 1.94 -12.75
CA GLU A 162 -1.89 2.57 -12.55
C GLU A 162 -2.91 1.65 -11.88
N PRO A 163 -3.12 0.40 -12.35
CA PRO A 163 -4.05 -0.50 -11.67
C PRO A 163 -3.59 -0.82 -10.26
N THR A 164 -2.28 -0.94 -9.99
CA THR A 164 -1.81 -1.16 -8.62
C THR A 164 -2.09 0.05 -7.72
N ALA A 165 -1.93 1.28 -8.21
CA ALA A 165 -2.26 2.48 -7.45
C ALA A 165 -3.76 2.53 -7.10
N LEU A 166 -4.63 2.23 -8.07
CA LEU A 166 -6.08 2.27 -7.89
C LEU A 166 -6.58 1.15 -6.97
N LEU A 167 -6.10 -0.08 -7.14
CA LEU A 167 -6.59 -1.25 -6.40
C LEU A 167 -6.14 -1.28 -4.94
N SER A 168 -5.11 -0.52 -4.60
CA SER A 168 -4.50 -0.56 -3.27
C SER A 168 -5.20 0.33 -2.24
N GLY A 169 -6.28 1.00 -2.63
CA GLY A 169 -7.11 1.81 -1.74
C GLY A 169 -8.61 1.69 -2.04
N ARG A 170 -9.40 2.50 -1.36
CA ARG A 170 -10.87 2.56 -1.44
C ARG A 170 -11.32 3.82 -2.17
N LYS A 171 -12.28 3.70 -3.10
CA LYS A 171 -12.81 4.84 -3.86
C LYS A 171 -11.70 5.71 -4.47
N THR A 172 -10.63 5.08 -4.94
CA THR A 172 -9.43 5.74 -5.44
C THR A 172 -9.68 6.44 -6.78
N GLN A 173 -9.00 7.55 -7.00
CA GLN A 173 -8.96 8.26 -8.28
C GLN A 173 -7.53 8.58 -8.67
N LEU A 174 -7.19 8.45 -9.95
CA LEU A 174 -5.87 8.84 -10.45
C LEU A 174 -5.72 10.36 -10.42
N LEU A 175 -4.75 10.84 -9.66
CA LEU A 175 -4.29 12.23 -9.68
C LEU A 175 -3.21 12.45 -10.73
N LEU A 176 -2.29 11.48 -10.85
CA LEU A 176 -1.23 11.49 -11.85
C LEU A 176 -1.27 10.19 -12.63
N LYS A 177 -1.55 10.30 -13.93
CA LYS A 177 -1.38 9.19 -14.88
C LYS A 177 0.09 8.78 -14.94
N LYS A 178 0.35 7.57 -15.42
CA LYS A 178 1.66 6.95 -15.59
C LYS A 178 2.71 7.93 -16.13
N GLN A 179 3.73 8.18 -15.31
CA GLN A 179 4.95 8.87 -15.68
C GLN A 179 6.09 7.86 -15.83
N LYS A 180 6.91 8.04 -16.87
CA LYS A 180 8.07 7.19 -17.16
C LYS A 180 9.34 7.91 -16.76
N TYR A 181 10.16 7.23 -15.96
CA TYR A 181 11.51 7.64 -15.58
C TYR A 181 12.50 6.55 -16.03
N PRO A 182 13.83 6.81 -15.96
CA PRO A 182 14.83 5.80 -16.28
C PRO A 182 14.68 4.52 -15.43
N GLY A 183 14.08 3.49 -16.00
CA GLY A 183 13.89 2.19 -15.34
C GLY A 183 12.75 2.10 -14.33
N VAL A 184 12.06 3.22 -14.02
CA VAL A 184 10.93 3.28 -13.08
C VAL A 184 9.73 3.93 -13.76
N THR A 185 8.55 3.51 -13.37
CA THR A 185 7.27 4.07 -13.81
C THR A 185 6.42 4.31 -12.58
N VAL A 186 5.87 5.52 -12.45
CA VAL A 186 5.10 5.94 -11.29
C VAL A 186 3.71 6.42 -11.70
N ALA A 187 2.69 6.07 -10.93
CA ALA A 187 1.36 6.66 -10.99
C ALA A 187 0.92 7.05 -9.58
N ILE A 188 0.10 8.09 -9.45
CA ILE A 188 -0.41 8.56 -8.16
C ILE A 188 -1.93 8.47 -8.17
N ALA A 189 -2.48 7.70 -7.23
CA ALA A 189 -3.89 7.69 -6.92
C ALA A 189 -4.13 8.34 -5.55
N GLN A 190 -5.30 8.94 -5.38
CA GLN A 190 -5.78 9.45 -4.11
C GLN A 190 -7.00 8.68 -3.66
N GLU A 191 -7.01 8.27 -2.40
CA GLU A 191 -8.14 7.68 -1.72
C GLU A 191 -9.15 8.76 -1.32
N ASN A 192 -10.43 8.58 -1.64
CA ASN A 192 -11.46 9.54 -1.27
C ASN A 192 -12.29 9.03 -0.08
N PHE A 193 -12.19 9.73 1.05
CA PHE A 193 -12.87 9.39 2.30
C PHE A 193 -14.29 9.93 2.43
N MET A 194 -14.84 10.61 1.42
CA MET A 194 -16.22 11.09 1.48
C MET A 194 -17.17 9.91 1.65
N TRP A 195 -17.70 9.78 2.86
CA TRP A 195 -18.80 8.91 3.24
C TRP A 195 -20.12 9.54 2.82
#